data_AF-A0AAU1FS42-F1
#
_entry.id   AF-A0AAU1FS42-F1
#
_cell.length_a   1.000
_cell.length_b   1.000
_cell.length_c   1.000
_cell.angle_alpha   90.00
_cell.angle_beta   90.00
_cell.angle_gamma   90.00
#
_symmetry.space_group_name_H-M   'P 1'
#
loop_
_entity.id
_entity.type
_entity.pdbx_description
1 polymer ?
#
loop_
_entity_poly.entity_id
_entity_poly.type
_entity_poly.pdbx_seq_one_letter_code
_entity_poly.pdbx_strand_id
1 'polypeptide(L)'
;MARRGGCVLNGCLAVLTTALVLVLFGMWWLSTASGRADGRARERMKESVEQTRDLLSRAASDGSLLGTEIDRSTRGGNGKASAAEVRRHGRRVTVTESFAIVGGGWYGGSASGCYRFDLVPASSPPPVSVHELPKAVCRDRSATTGYRDPAAVAADVVVELRAAVTRGGLTGVQNASVWQTGGIVRTGQETKRGQLITLALLSRGPGGVVKVPADRDCYEFRAGEKPVTVTTRKLGPDGCDRIRREQQASAAAALRAELDAGSRQIEHRLERAVADGTLTGAELKRVFALQQTDEGRELSLDAPVAVPVGVQRSPSEVVVVAKVNALDINHTSTGCYEFRAHLAKRSVTGRPVTGTDCFG
;
A
#
# COMPACT_ATOMS: atom_id res chain seq x y z
N MET A 1 -77.02 26.42 -30.39
CA MET A 1 -76.20 25.19 -30.40
C MET A 1 -74.78 25.55 -30.00
N ALA A 2 -74.29 24.89 -28.94
CA ALA A 2 -73.06 25.22 -28.25
C ALA A 2 -71.82 24.97 -29.12
N ARG A 3 -71.05 26.01 -29.45
CA ARG A 3 -69.64 25.87 -29.86
C ARG A 3 -68.75 25.91 -28.62
N ARG A 4 -68.89 24.90 -27.76
CA ARG A 4 -67.85 24.55 -26.77
C ARG A 4 -66.89 23.58 -27.46
N GLY A 5 -65.86 24.12 -28.12
CA GLY A 5 -64.85 23.28 -28.80
C GLY A 5 -63.50 23.96 -29.04
N GLY A 6 -63.31 25.23 -28.64
CA GLY A 6 -62.10 25.99 -28.95
C GLY A 6 -60.96 25.90 -27.92
N CYS A 7 -61.25 25.61 -26.64
CA CYS A 7 -60.22 25.67 -25.59
C CYS A 7 -59.35 24.42 -25.50
N VAL A 8 -59.87 23.23 -25.80
CA VAL A 8 -59.10 21.97 -25.69
C VAL A 8 -58.10 21.82 -26.84
N LEU A 9 -58.49 22.27 -28.05
CA LEU A 9 -57.63 22.23 -29.25
C LEU A 9 -56.45 23.21 -29.16
N ASN A 10 -56.67 24.44 -28.68
CA ASN A 10 -55.58 25.42 -28.53
C ASN A 10 -54.60 25.03 -27.40
N GLY A 11 -55.10 24.46 -26.30
CA GLY A 11 -54.25 23.95 -25.22
C GLY A 11 -53.42 22.75 -25.67
N CYS A 12 -54.02 21.80 -26.39
CA CYS A 12 -53.31 20.62 -26.91
C CYS A 12 -52.25 21.01 -27.94
N LEU A 13 -52.56 21.96 -28.83
CA LEU A 13 -51.63 22.45 -29.83
C LEU A 13 -50.45 23.21 -29.19
N ALA A 14 -50.68 23.97 -28.11
CA ALA A 14 -49.61 24.62 -27.35
C ALA A 14 -48.69 23.63 -26.63
N VAL A 15 -49.25 22.55 -26.06
CA VAL A 15 -48.45 21.48 -25.45
C VAL A 15 -47.64 20.74 -26.50
N LEU A 16 -48.22 20.43 -27.66
CA LEU A 16 -47.53 19.76 -28.76
C LEU A 16 -46.43 20.62 -29.37
N THR A 17 -46.64 21.93 -29.56
CA THR A 17 -45.59 22.83 -30.06
C THR A 17 -44.48 23.01 -29.04
N THR A 18 -44.81 23.13 -27.75
CA THR A 18 -43.80 23.20 -26.67
C THR A 18 -42.99 21.90 -26.60
N ALA A 19 -43.66 20.74 -26.66
CA ALA A 19 -43.00 19.44 -26.70
C ALA A 19 -42.10 19.30 -27.94
N LEU A 20 -42.56 19.74 -29.11
CA LEU A 20 -41.77 19.73 -30.33
C LEU A 20 -40.53 20.63 -30.21
N VAL A 21 -40.66 21.83 -29.65
CA VAL A 21 -39.54 22.74 -29.42
C VAL A 21 -38.52 22.12 -28.46
N LEU A 22 -38.99 21.47 -27.37
CA LEU A 22 -38.11 20.78 -26.43
C LEU A 22 -37.39 19.59 -27.08
N VAL A 23 -38.06 18.83 -27.94
CA VAL A 23 -37.46 17.71 -28.69
C VAL A 23 -36.43 18.23 -29.70
N LEU A 24 -36.74 19.29 -30.46
CA LEU A 24 -35.82 19.90 -31.41
C LEU A 24 -34.61 20.51 -30.70
N PHE A 25 -34.82 21.18 -29.57
CA PHE A 25 -33.74 21.69 -28.73
C PHE A 25 -32.88 20.56 -28.17
N GLY A 26 -33.50 19.48 -27.69
CA GLY A 26 -32.82 18.28 -27.22
C GLY A 26 -31.98 17.62 -28.33
N MET A 27 -32.54 17.47 -29.53
CA MET A 27 -31.84 16.94 -30.71
C MET A 27 -30.68 17.84 -31.15
N TRP A 28 -30.87 19.16 -31.17
CA TRP A 28 -29.81 20.12 -31.50
C TRP A 28 -28.70 20.10 -30.45
N TRP A 29 -29.06 20.00 -29.17
CA TRP A 29 -28.11 19.88 -28.07
C TRP A 29 -27.28 18.59 -28.16
N LEU A 30 -27.93 17.46 -28.45
CA LEU A 30 -27.26 16.18 -28.70
C LEU A 30 -26.36 16.23 -29.95
N SER A 31 -26.82 16.80 -31.06
CA SER A 31 -26.07 16.81 -32.32
C SER A 31 -24.78 17.65 -32.23
N THR A 32 -24.78 18.68 -31.39
CA THR A 32 -23.63 19.54 -31.11
C THR A 32 -22.81 19.08 -29.89
N ALA A 33 -23.22 18.01 -29.21
CA ALA A 33 -22.56 17.51 -28.01
C ALA A 33 -21.15 16.97 -28.29
N SER A 34 -20.93 16.29 -29.42
CA SER A 34 -19.64 15.72 -29.82
C SER A 34 -18.56 16.80 -30.02
N GLY A 35 -18.87 17.85 -30.79
CA GLY A 35 -17.93 18.96 -31.03
C GLY A 35 -17.55 19.71 -29.74
N ARG A 36 -18.50 19.90 -28.81
CA ARG A 36 -18.22 20.49 -27.49
C ARG A 36 -17.42 19.55 -26.58
N ALA A 37 -17.58 18.23 -26.73
CA ALA A 37 -16.82 17.25 -25.96
C ALA A 37 -15.37 17.17 -26.44
N ASP A 38 -15.16 17.18 -27.76
CA ASP A 38 -13.81 17.21 -28.36
C ASP A 38 -13.08 18.52 -28.05
N GLY A 39 -13.77 19.67 -28.09
CA GLY A 39 -13.21 20.95 -27.68
C GLY A 39 -12.73 20.93 -26.22
N ARG A 40 -13.57 20.41 -25.30
CA ARG A 40 -13.20 20.26 -23.88
C ARG A 40 -12.06 19.28 -23.67
N ALA A 41 -12.00 18.18 -24.43
CA ALA A 41 -10.89 17.23 -24.36
C ALA A 41 -9.57 17.88 -24.81
N ARG A 42 -9.61 18.71 -25.88
CA ARG A 42 -8.43 19.47 -26.35
C ARG A 42 -7.97 20.51 -25.34
N GLU A 43 -8.89 21.23 -24.71
CA GLU A 43 -8.57 22.23 -23.68
C GLU A 43 -7.86 21.57 -22.49
N ARG A 44 -8.42 20.48 -21.95
CA ARG A 44 -7.79 19.69 -20.88
C ARG A 44 -6.43 19.13 -21.30
N MET A 45 -6.26 18.79 -22.57
CA MET A 45 -4.99 18.29 -23.08
C MET A 45 -3.93 19.39 -23.04
N LYS A 46 -4.28 20.61 -23.48
CA LYS A 46 -3.38 21.78 -23.37
C LYS A 46 -3.04 22.09 -21.92
N GLU A 47 -4.03 22.10 -21.04
CA GLU A 47 -3.82 22.29 -19.59
C GLU A 47 -2.84 21.24 -19.01
N SER A 48 -2.96 19.98 -19.41
CA SER A 48 -2.05 18.90 -18.97
C SER A 48 -0.63 19.09 -19.51
N VAL A 49 -0.48 19.59 -20.73
CA VAL A 49 0.82 19.91 -21.34
C VAL A 49 1.48 21.08 -20.62
N GLU A 50 0.73 22.13 -20.31
CA GLU A 50 1.20 23.29 -19.55
C GLU A 50 1.58 22.89 -18.12
N GLN A 51 0.77 22.09 -17.46
CA GLN A 51 1.09 21.54 -16.14
C GLN A 51 2.39 20.73 -16.16
N THR A 52 2.59 19.89 -17.19
CA THR A 52 3.82 19.11 -17.36
C THR A 52 5.03 20.01 -17.57
N ARG A 53 4.88 21.07 -18.38
CA ARG A 53 5.93 22.09 -18.57
C ARG A 53 6.34 22.73 -17.24
N ASP A 54 5.37 23.14 -16.43
CA ASP A 54 5.61 23.79 -15.14
C ASP A 54 6.23 22.83 -14.11
N LEU A 55 5.84 21.56 -14.13
CA LEU A 55 6.45 20.52 -13.29
C LEU A 55 7.90 20.26 -13.69
N LEU A 56 8.19 20.12 -14.98
CA LEU A 56 9.55 19.94 -15.49
C LEU A 56 10.44 21.15 -15.20
N SER A 57 9.92 22.37 -15.35
CA SER A 57 10.64 23.60 -15.02
C SER A 57 11.00 23.65 -13.52
N ARG A 58 10.04 23.35 -12.64
CA ARG A 58 10.29 23.30 -11.19
C ARG A 58 11.27 22.21 -10.80
N ALA A 59 11.14 21.01 -11.38
CA ALA A 59 12.06 19.91 -11.13
C ALA A 59 13.49 20.26 -11.56
N ALA A 60 13.63 21.01 -12.67
CA ALA A 60 14.93 21.42 -13.18
C ALA A 60 15.58 22.60 -12.43
N SER A 61 14.91 23.18 -11.45
CA SER A 61 15.32 24.45 -10.81
C SER A 61 16.61 24.37 -10.00
N ASP A 62 17.03 23.18 -9.58
CA ASP A 62 18.28 22.97 -8.85
C ASP A 62 19.51 22.78 -9.76
N GLY A 63 19.33 22.95 -11.08
CA GLY A 63 20.39 22.78 -12.07
C GLY A 63 20.58 21.34 -12.54
N SER A 64 19.82 20.39 -12.00
CA SER A 64 19.78 19.00 -12.42
C SER A 64 18.34 18.60 -12.75
N LEU A 65 18.16 17.51 -13.49
CA LEU A 65 16.84 16.93 -13.70
C LEU A 65 17.00 15.43 -13.73
N LEU A 66 16.63 14.77 -12.64
CA LEU A 66 16.72 13.32 -12.48
C LEU A 66 15.63 12.62 -13.30
N GLY A 67 15.85 11.36 -13.66
CA GLY A 67 14.82 10.64 -14.42
C GLY A 67 13.58 10.38 -13.56
N THR A 68 13.75 10.13 -12.26
CA THR A 68 12.64 9.96 -11.31
C THR A 68 11.76 11.21 -11.17
N GLU A 69 12.35 12.40 -11.36
CA GLU A 69 11.64 13.68 -11.39
C GLU A 69 10.88 13.87 -12.70
N ILE A 70 11.47 13.47 -13.84
CA ILE A 70 10.77 13.43 -15.13
C ILE A 70 9.57 12.50 -15.03
N ASP A 71 9.76 11.28 -14.53
CA ASP A 71 8.70 10.27 -14.37
C ASP A 71 7.52 10.77 -13.52
N ARG A 72 7.78 11.63 -12.52
CA ARG A 72 6.73 12.27 -11.72
C ARG A 72 6.06 13.44 -12.44
N SER A 73 6.80 14.15 -13.28
CA SER A 73 6.33 15.33 -14.02
C SER A 73 5.48 14.96 -15.24
N THR A 74 5.76 13.82 -15.87
CA THR A 74 5.14 13.33 -17.13
C THR A 74 4.01 12.34 -16.88
N ARG A 75 3.17 12.59 -15.88
CA ARG A 75 2.03 11.72 -15.51
C ARG A 75 0.66 12.35 -15.75
N GLY A 76 0.64 13.53 -16.36
CA GLY A 76 -0.53 14.41 -16.44
C GLY A 76 -1.67 13.95 -17.36
N GLY A 77 -1.55 12.83 -18.08
CA GLY A 77 -2.64 12.31 -18.92
C GLY A 77 -3.55 11.35 -18.16
N ASN A 78 -4.84 11.63 -18.06
CA ASN A 78 -5.89 10.71 -17.55
C ASN A 78 -6.08 9.42 -18.40
N GLY A 79 -5.11 9.07 -19.24
CA GLY A 79 -5.12 7.89 -20.10
C GLY A 79 -3.90 7.01 -19.83
N LYS A 80 -3.80 5.88 -20.55
CA LYS A 80 -2.59 5.04 -20.59
C LYS A 80 -1.44 5.83 -21.23
N ALA A 81 -0.83 6.74 -20.48
CA ALA A 81 0.36 7.46 -20.94
C ALA A 81 1.47 6.43 -21.15
N SER A 82 1.98 6.33 -22.38
CA SER A 82 3.23 5.63 -22.65
C SER A 82 4.34 6.38 -21.92
N ALA A 83 5.31 5.66 -21.34
CA ALA A 83 6.47 6.26 -20.69
C ALA A 83 7.10 7.36 -21.58
N ALA A 84 7.42 8.50 -20.97
CA ALA A 84 8.07 9.60 -21.68
C ALA A 84 9.45 9.16 -22.19
N GLU A 85 9.77 9.52 -23.43
CA GLU A 85 11.10 9.31 -23.98
C GLU A 85 12.01 10.45 -23.53
N VAL A 86 13.14 10.10 -22.91
CA VAL A 86 14.11 11.09 -22.41
C VAL A 86 15.41 10.97 -23.19
N ARG A 87 15.83 12.04 -23.84
CA ARG A 87 17.14 12.17 -24.48
C ARG A 87 17.96 13.24 -23.77
N ARG A 88 19.21 12.92 -23.48
CA ARG A 88 20.16 13.84 -22.83
C ARG A 88 21.32 14.08 -23.79
N HIS A 89 21.51 15.34 -24.19
CA HIS A 89 22.61 15.76 -25.04
C HIS A 89 23.36 16.90 -24.37
N GLY A 90 24.48 16.57 -23.71
CA GLY A 90 25.20 17.52 -22.87
C GLY A 90 24.32 18.06 -21.75
N ARG A 91 24.13 19.38 -21.71
CA ARG A 91 23.29 20.07 -20.70
C ARG A 91 21.81 20.18 -21.10
N ARG A 92 21.44 19.73 -22.30
CA ARG A 92 20.05 19.77 -22.78
C ARG A 92 19.36 18.44 -22.49
N VAL A 93 18.15 18.53 -21.94
CA VAL A 93 17.26 17.39 -21.76
C VAL A 93 16.05 17.60 -22.65
N THR A 94 15.73 16.59 -23.45
CA THR A 94 14.57 16.54 -24.31
C THR A 94 13.66 15.43 -23.81
N VAL A 95 12.43 15.79 -23.42
CA VAL A 95 11.40 14.85 -22.96
C VAL A 95 10.29 14.81 -24.00
N THR A 96 9.94 13.63 -24.48
CA THR A 96 8.88 13.49 -25.50
C THR A 96 7.79 12.55 -25.02
N GLU A 97 6.55 13.03 -25.00
CA GLU A 97 5.42 12.34 -24.39
C GLU A 97 4.16 12.43 -25.25
N SER A 98 3.34 11.38 -25.20
CA SER A 98 2.00 11.39 -25.79
C SER A 98 0.96 11.69 -24.73
N PHE A 99 0.11 12.68 -25.01
CA PHE A 99 -1.05 12.99 -24.18
C PHE A 99 -2.30 12.38 -24.83
N ALA A 100 -3.15 11.76 -24.02
CA ALA A 100 -4.44 11.26 -24.43
C ALA A 100 -5.46 11.51 -23.31
N ILE A 101 -6.51 12.26 -23.61
CA ILE A 101 -7.59 12.59 -22.68
C ILE A 101 -8.91 12.13 -23.27
N VAL A 102 -9.64 11.35 -22.49
CA VAL A 102 -11.01 10.97 -22.77
C VAL A 102 -11.92 11.85 -21.93
N GLY A 103 -12.86 12.55 -22.57
CA GLY A 103 -13.90 13.31 -21.90
C GLY A 103 -14.87 12.38 -21.17
N GLY A 104 -15.25 12.71 -19.94
CA GLY A 104 -16.24 11.94 -19.18
C GLY A 104 -17.66 12.11 -19.70
N GLY A 105 -18.48 11.07 -19.57
CA GLY A 105 -19.90 11.05 -19.95
C GLY A 105 -20.23 10.13 -21.14
N TRP A 106 -21.52 10.01 -21.47
CA TRP A 106 -22.02 9.13 -22.54
C TRP A 106 -21.60 9.59 -23.97
N TYR A 107 -21.24 10.87 -24.14
CA TYR A 107 -20.72 11.46 -25.38
C TYR A 107 -19.27 11.90 -25.22
N GLY A 108 -18.41 10.97 -24.77
CA GLY A 108 -17.00 11.24 -24.49
C GLY A 108 -16.24 11.65 -25.75
N GLY A 109 -15.89 12.93 -25.85
CA GLY A 109 -14.92 13.41 -26.84
C GLY A 109 -13.52 12.93 -26.48
N SER A 110 -12.61 12.88 -27.44
CA SER A 110 -11.22 12.47 -27.17
C SER A 110 -10.23 13.39 -27.84
N ALA A 111 -9.16 13.71 -27.11
CA ALA A 111 -8.04 14.47 -27.64
C ALA A 111 -6.76 13.68 -27.40
N SER A 112 -5.89 13.67 -28.41
CA SER A 112 -4.55 13.12 -28.30
C SER A 112 -3.56 13.96 -29.08
N GLY A 113 -2.34 14.07 -28.55
CA GLY A 113 -1.24 14.84 -29.13
C GLY A 113 0.11 14.29 -28.70
N CYS A 114 1.15 14.62 -29.46
CA CYS A 114 2.54 14.27 -29.17
C CYS A 114 3.29 15.56 -28.90
N TYR A 115 3.99 15.65 -27.77
CA TYR A 115 4.66 16.88 -27.36
C TYR A 115 6.11 16.60 -26.99
N ARG A 116 7.00 17.54 -27.36
CA ARG A 116 8.40 17.57 -26.98
C ARG A 116 8.66 18.77 -26.09
N PHE A 117 9.28 18.52 -24.95
CA PHE A 117 9.74 19.49 -23.99
C PHE A 117 11.26 19.55 -24.08
N ASP A 118 11.80 20.69 -24.51
CA ASP A 118 13.22 20.95 -24.57
C ASP A 118 13.61 21.88 -23.42
N LEU A 119 14.54 21.45 -22.57
CA LEU A 119 14.93 22.21 -21.39
C LEU A 119 16.44 22.15 -21.11
N VAL A 120 16.93 23.21 -20.45
CA VAL A 120 18.32 23.33 -19.98
C VAL A 120 18.27 23.59 -18.47
N PRO A 121 18.54 22.57 -17.62
CA PRO A 121 18.33 22.69 -16.17
C PRO A 121 19.13 23.79 -15.49
N ALA A 122 20.34 24.09 -15.98
CA ALA A 122 21.25 25.00 -15.31
C ALA A 122 21.03 26.51 -15.61
N SER A 123 19.84 26.88 -16.08
CA SER A 123 19.42 28.29 -16.24
C SER A 123 18.35 28.63 -15.20
N SER A 124 18.31 29.86 -14.69
CA SER A 124 17.31 30.30 -13.70
C SER A 124 16.50 31.49 -14.22
N PRO A 125 15.18 31.36 -14.47
CA PRO A 125 14.42 30.11 -14.48
C PRO A 125 14.79 29.21 -15.67
N PRO A 126 14.71 27.87 -15.55
CA PRO A 126 15.06 26.97 -16.65
C PRO A 126 14.02 27.12 -17.76
N PRO A 127 14.39 27.58 -18.97
CA PRO A 127 13.46 27.72 -20.06
C PRO A 127 13.05 26.32 -20.53
N VAL A 128 11.74 26.05 -20.50
CA VAL A 128 11.15 24.86 -21.11
C VAL A 128 10.38 25.29 -22.35
N SER A 129 10.89 24.87 -23.52
CA SER A 129 10.23 25.04 -24.81
C SER A 129 9.33 23.84 -25.08
N VAL A 130 8.10 24.09 -25.55
CA VAL A 130 7.12 23.04 -25.86
C VAL A 130 6.84 23.05 -27.35
N HIS A 131 6.94 21.87 -27.97
CA HIS A 131 6.69 21.69 -29.39
C HIS A 131 5.69 20.54 -29.59
N GLU A 132 4.58 20.82 -30.28
CA GLU A 132 3.70 19.75 -30.77
C GLU A 132 4.38 19.05 -31.96
N LEU A 133 4.36 17.72 -31.95
CA LEU A 133 4.96 16.86 -32.95
C LEU A 133 3.89 16.04 -33.69
N PRO A 134 4.18 15.56 -34.91
CA PRO A 134 3.32 14.59 -35.57
C PRO A 134 3.10 13.35 -34.70
N LYS A 135 1.85 12.86 -34.63
CA LYS A 135 1.49 11.71 -33.77
C LYS A 135 2.31 10.44 -34.05
N ALA A 136 2.76 10.26 -35.30
CA ALA A 136 3.63 9.15 -35.71
C ALA A 136 4.91 9.06 -34.85
N VAL A 137 5.50 10.21 -34.49
CA VAL A 137 6.72 10.29 -33.67
C VAL A 137 6.51 9.68 -32.27
N CYS A 138 5.29 9.71 -31.75
CA CYS A 138 4.94 9.05 -30.50
C CYS A 138 4.49 7.59 -30.68
N ARG A 139 3.98 7.19 -31.87
CA ARG A 139 3.49 5.82 -32.15
C ARG A 139 4.59 4.83 -32.53
N ASP A 140 5.59 5.27 -33.30
CA ASP A 140 6.69 4.41 -33.79
C ASP A 140 7.72 4.06 -32.70
N ARG A 141 7.41 4.40 -31.44
CA ARG A 141 8.27 4.11 -30.30
C ARG A 141 8.11 2.65 -29.92
N SER A 142 9.15 1.85 -30.16
CA SER A 142 9.24 0.50 -29.60
C SER A 142 9.03 0.56 -28.09
N ALA A 143 8.16 -0.31 -27.57
CA ALA A 143 7.88 -0.42 -26.14
C ALA A 143 9.16 -0.48 -25.28
N THR A 144 10.28 -0.93 -25.84
CA THR A 144 11.59 -1.13 -25.19
C THR A 144 12.31 0.14 -24.71
N THR A 145 12.07 1.33 -25.24
CA THR A 145 12.81 2.55 -24.84
C THR A 145 12.25 3.25 -23.58
N GLY A 146 11.10 2.83 -23.07
CA GLY A 146 10.49 3.37 -21.85
C GLY A 146 10.92 2.68 -20.55
N TYR A 147 11.76 1.64 -20.64
CA TYR A 147 12.20 0.86 -19.50
C TYR A 147 13.50 1.45 -18.94
N ARG A 148 13.47 1.96 -17.70
CA ARG A 148 14.68 2.39 -17.01
C ARG A 148 15.30 1.21 -16.27
N ASP A 149 16.61 1.06 -16.40
CA ASP A 149 17.36 0.11 -15.59
C ASP A 149 17.14 0.43 -14.10
N PRO A 150 16.67 -0.54 -13.28
CA PRO A 150 16.53 -0.39 -11.84
C PRO A 150 17.79 0.16 -11.16
N ALA A 151 18.99 -0.13 -11.67
CA ALA A 151 20.22 0.44 -11.13
C ALA A 151 20.30 1.97 -11.32
N ALA A 152 19.86 2.48 -12.48
CA ALA A 152 19.79 3.92 -12.74
C ALA A 152 18.70 4.59 -11.89
N VAL A 153 17.56 3.93 -11.68
CA VAL A 153 16.52 4.42 -10.76
C VAL A 153 17.04 4.46 -9.32
N ALA A 154 17.77 3.43 -8.88
CA ALA A 154 18.39 3.40 -7.56
C ALA A 154 19.40 4.54 -7.36
N ALA A 155 20.18 4.88 -8.39
CA ALA A 155 21.11 6.01 -8.34
C ALA A 155 20.37 7.35 -8.15
N ASP A 156 19.29 7.58 -8.91
CA ASP A 156 18.45 8.78 -8.73
C ASP A 156 17.84 8.83 -7.32
N VAL A 157 17.36 7.70 -6.80
CA VAL A 157 16.83 7.60 -5.43
C VAL A 157 17.89 8.02 -4.42
N VAL A 158 19.15 7.56 -4.56
CA VAL A 158 20.23 7.96 -3.66
C VAL A 158 20.44 9.48 -3.65
N VAL A 159 20.40 10.13 -4.81
CA VAL A 159 20.54 11.59 -4.92
C VAL A 159 19.39 12.30 -4.21
N GLU A 160 18.14 11.91 -4.51
CA GLU A 160 16.95 12.52 -3.89
C GLU A 160 16.92 12.32 -2.37
N LEU A 161 17.26 11.11 -1.90
CA LEU A 161 17.29 10.84 -0.46
C LEU A 161 18.40 11.61 0.24
N ARG A 162 19.56 11.83 -0.39
CA ARG A 162 20.63 12.65 0.21
C ARG A 162 20.18 14.10 0.37
N ALA A 163 19.50 14.65 -0.64
CA ALA A 163 18.88 15.97 -0.55
C ALA A 163 17.80 16.01 0.55
N ALA A 164 17.00 14.95 0.68
CA ALA A 164 15.98 14.83 1.71
C ALA A 164 16.55 14.77 3.14
N VAL A 165 17.62 14.00 3.36
CA VAL A 165 18.35 13.98 4.65
C VAL A 165 18.85 15.38 4.99
N THR A 166 19.44 16.08 4.01
CA THR A 166 20.01 17.41 4.22
C THR A 166 18.94 18.43 4.61
N ARG A 167 17.73 18.34 4.03
CA ARG A 167 16.63 19.28 4.29
C ARG A 167 15.82 18.98 5.55
N GLY A 168 15.63 17.72 5.90
CA GLY A 168 14.67 17.32 6.94
C GLY A 168 15.05 16.08 7.73
N GLY A 169 16.32 15.67 7.70
CA GLY A 169 16.80 14.47 8.39
C GLY A 169 16.15 13.18 7.87
N LEU A 170 16.09 12.16 8.72
CA LEU A 170 15.47 10.87 8.42
C LEU A 170 13.98 11.03 8.13
N THR A 171 13.27 11.95 8.79
CA THR A 171 11.87 12.26 8.49
C THR A 171 11.71 12.79 7.06
N GLY A 172 12.65 13.59 6.58
CA GLY A 172 12.72 14.02 5.18
C GLY A 172 12.83 12.84 4.22
N VAL A 173 13.64 11.83 4.54
CA VAL A 173 13.78 10.60 3.75
C VAL A 173 12.47 9.81 3.71
N GLN A 174 11.77 9.66 4.84
CA GLN A 174 10.50 8.93 4.90
C GLN A 174 9.42 9.53 3.99
N ASN A 175 9.41 10.87 3.90
CA ASN A 175 8.43 11.65 3.15
C ASN A 175 8.92 12.08 1.77
N ALA A 176 10.08 11.59 1.33
CA ALA A 176 10.65 11.97 0.04
C ALA A 176 9.70 11.62 -1.12
N SER A 177 9.54 12.55 -2.06
CA SER A 177 8.68 12.40 -3.25
C SER A 177 9.11 11.25 -4.16
N VAL A 178 10.37 10.80 -4.07
CA VAL A 178 10.87 9.63 -4.78
C VAL A 178 10.06 8.36 -4.53
N TRP A 179 9.48 8.22 -3.35
CA TRP A 179 8.64 7.06 -3.04
C TRP A 179 7.30 7.06 -3.77
N GLN A 180 6.93 8.17 -4.40
CA GLN A 180 5.73 8.30 -5.23
C GLN A 180 6.02 8.08 -6.72
N THR A 181 7.30 7.91 -7.11
CA THR A 181 7.69 7.65 -8.49
C THR A 181 7.21 6.28 -8.97
N GLY A 182 6.79 6.21 -10.23
CA GLY A 182 6.27 4.97 -10.83
C GLY A 182 7.31 3.89 -10.91
N GLY A 183 6.88 2.65 -10.65
CA GLY A 183 7.79 1.51 -10.62
C GLY A 183 8.60 1.38 -9.33
N ILE A 184 8.50 2.32 -8.38
CA ILE A 184 9.10 2.23 -7.05
C ILE A 184 8.02 1.78 -6.05
N VAL A 185 8.25 0.66 -5.38
CA VAL A 185 7.34 0.15 -4.34
C VAL A 185 8.13 -0.09 -3.07
N ARG A 186 7.86 0.69 -2.02
CA ARG A 186 8.42 0.44 -0.68
C ARG A 186 7.80 -0.83 -0.11
N THR A 187 8.65 -1.77 0.34
CA THR A 187 8.20 -3.04 0.94
C THR A 187 8.43 -3.09 2.43
N GLY A 188 9.36 -2.29 2.95
CA GLY A 188 9.64 -2.23 4.37
C GLY A 188 10.52 -1.05 4.73
N GLN A 189 10.45 -0.66 6.00
CA GLN A 189 11.28 0.39 6.55
C GLN A 189 11.57 0.11 8.01
N GLU A 190 12.79 0.38 8.45
CA GLU A 190 13.19 0.27 9.85
C GLU A 190 14.28 1.28 10.17
N THR A 191 14.41 1.64 11.43
CA THR A 191 15.53 2.45 11.92
C THR A 191 16.44 1.57 12.78
N LYS A 192 17.70 1.40 12.35
CA LYS A 192 18.71 0.63 13.10
C LYS A 192 19.95 1.49 13.29
N ARG A 193 20.41 1.64 14.53
CA ARG A 193 21.65 2.35 14.90
C ARG A 193 21.76 3.77 14.29
N GLY A 194 20.66 4.53 14.34
CA GLY A 194 20.63 5.90 13.80
C GLY A 194 20.60 6.00 12.27
N GLN A 195 20.42 4.88 11.56
CA GLN A 195 20.21 4.83 10.12
C GLN A 195 18.80 4.40 9.79
N LEU A 196 18.16 5.11 8.87
CA LEU A 196 16.92 4.66 8.25
C LEU A 196 17.24 3.70 7.11
N ILE A 197 16.71 2.49 7.20
CA ILE A 197 16.82 1.45 6.18
C ILE A 197 15.46 1.35 5.48
N THR A 198 15.43 1.58 4.18
CA THR A 198 14.24 1.42 3.34
C THR A 198 14.49 0.31 2.31
N LEU A 199 13.60 -0.67 2.28
CA LEU A 199 13.57 -1.70 1.24
C LEU A 199 12.56 -1.30 0.17
N ALA A 200 12.97 -1.33 -1.09
CA ALA A 200 12.10 -1.02 -2.21
C ALA A 200 12.33 -1.96 -3.40
N LEU A 201 11.22 -2.33 -4.04
CA LEU A 201 11.21 -2.98 -5.34
C LEU A 201 11.21 -1.91 -6.43
N LEU A 202 12.19 -1.99 -7.32
CA LEU A 202 12.33 -1.12 -8.48
C LEU A 202 11.97 -1.92 -9.73
N SER A 203 10.96 -1.46 -10.45
CA SER A 203 10.43 -2.12 -11.65
C SER A 203 11.17 -1.62 -12.88
N ARG A 204 11.44 -2.52 -13.83
CA ARG A 204 12.00 -2.13 -15.13
C ARG A 204 11.04 -1.29 -15.96
N GLY A 205 9.72 -1.43 -15.78
CA GLY A 205 8.70 -0.83 -16.65
C GLY A 205 7.88 0.30 -16.04
N PRO A 206 7.19 1.09 -16.88
CA PRO A 206 6.22 2.07 -16.40
C PRO A 206 5.16 1.36 -15.56
N GLY A 207 4.81 1.95 -14.42
CA GLY A 207 4.00 1.37 -13.34
C GLY A 207 2.54 0.98 -13.67
N GLY A 208 2.28 0.42 -14.85
CA GLY A 208 1.03 -0.23 -15.22
C GLY A 208 1.18 -1.74 -15.15
N VAL A 209 0.70 -2.34 -14.05
CA VAL A 209 0.24 -3.73 -13.95
C VAL A 209 1.14 -4.77 -14.65
N VAL A 210 2.46 -4.78 -14.39
CA VAL A 210 3.26 -5.97 -14.71
C VAL A 210 2.98 -7.00 -13.62
N LYS A 211 2.14 -7.99 -13.96
CA LYS A 211 1.76 -9.13 -13.11
C LYS A 211 2.89 -10.13 -12.88
N VAL A 212 4.10 -9.86 -13.39
CA VAL A 212 5.23 -10.79 -13.31
C VAL A 212 6.20 -10.33 -12.22
N PRO A 213 6.46 -11.15 -11.18
CA PRO A 213 7.46 -10.87 -10.15
C PRO A 213 8.89 -10.69 -10.69
N ALA A 214 9.19 -11.25 -11.87
CA ALA A 214 10.52 -11.34 -12.44
C ALA A 214 11.12 -10.02 -12.97
N ASP A 215 10.32 -8.95 -13.12
CA ASP A 215 10.79 -7.68 -13.68
C ASP A 215 11.11 -6.62 -12.61
N ARG A 216 11.30 -7.05 -11.36
CA ARG A 216 11.61 -6.18 -10.22
C ARG A 216 12.92 -6.57 -9.57
N ASP A 217 13.74 -5.58 -9.35
CA ASP A 217 14.97 -5.72 -8.59
C ASP A 217 14.77 -5.13 -7.19
N CYS A 218 15.17 -5.88 -6.16
CA CYS A 218 15.10 -5.41 -4.79
C CYS A 218 16.33 -4.57 -4.42
N TYR A 219 16.11 -3.41 -3.81
CA TYR A 219 17.16 -2.54 -3.31
C TYR A 219 16.95 -2.19 -1.84
N GLU A 220 18.06 -2.11 -1.12
CA GLU A 220 18.16 -1.54 0.21
C GLU A 220 18.80 -0.16 0.12
N PHE A 221 18.11 0.84 0.65
CA PHE A 221 18.60 2.20 0.81
C PHE A 221 18.86 2.44 2.29
N ARG A 222 20.07 2.87 2.63
CA ARG A 222 20.45 3.25 3.99
C ARG A 222 20.75 4.73 4.02
N ALA A 223 20.02 5.47 4.85
CA ALA A 223 20.23 6.89 5.07
C ALA A 223 20.66 7.15 6.52
N GLY A 224 21.71 7.94 6.73
CA GLY A 224 22.17 8.40 8.04
C GLY A 224 22.36 9.91 8.05
N GLU A 225 22.14 10.55 9.21
CA GLU A 225 22.22 12.02 9.35
C GLU A 225 23.60 12.53 9.74
N LYS A 226 24.38 11.76 10.50
CA LYS A 226 25.66 12.20 11.09
C LYS A 226 26.75 11.14 10.93
N PRO A 227 27.61 11.22 9.90
CA PRO A 227 27.55 12.16 8.77
C PRO A 227 26.37 11.87 7.83
N VAL A 228 25.97 12.86 7.02
CA VAL A 228 24.95 12.68 5.98
C VAL A 228 25.46 11.66 4.98
N THR A 229 24.86 10.47 4.98
CA THR A 229 25.24 9.37 4.12
C THR A 229 23.99 8.72 3.55
N VAL A 230 24.04 8.39 2.26
CA VAL A 230 23.02 7.57 1.61
C VAL A 230 23.73 6.54 0.75
N THR A 231 23.48 5.27 1.02
CA THR A 231 24.03 4.14 0.27
C THR A 231 22.91 3.28 -0.28
N THR A 232 23.15 2.64 -1.42
CA THR A 232 22.23 1.66 -1.99
C THR A 232 22.92 0.32 -2.19
N ARG A 233 22.16 -0.77 -2.05
CA ARG A 233 22.62 -2.13 -2.32
C ARG A 233 21.51 -2.93 -2.97
N LYS A 234 21.80 -3.58 -4.10
CA LYS A 234 20.90 -4.59 -4.67
C LYS A 234 20.88 -5.83 -3.77
N LEU A 235 19.70 -6.32 -3.42
CA LEU A 235 19.50 -7.54 -2.65
C LEU A 235 19.12 -8.70 -3.57
N GLY A 236 19.22 -9.93 -3.04
CA GLY A 236 18.67 -11.12 -3.69
C GLY A 236 17.13 -11.09 -3.76
N PRO A 237 16.52 -12.08 -4.44
CA PRO A 237 15.06 -12.11 -4.69
C PRO A 237 14.19 -11.92 -3.45
N ASP A 238 14.58 -12.56 -2.34
CA ASP A 238 13.83 -12.53 -1.08
C ASP A 238 14.20 -11.36 -0.16
N GLY A 239 15.11 -10.49 -0.58
CA GLY A 239 15.67 -9.43 0.27
C GLY A 239 14.64 -8.40 0.73
N CYS A 240 13.67 -8.10 -0.13
CA CYS A 240 12.67 -7.04 0.12
C CYS A 240 11.63 -7.42 1.17
N ASP A 241 11.54 -8.70 1.50
CA ASP A 241 10.66 -9.24 2.54
C ASP A 241 11.37 -9.43 3.88
N ARG A 242 12.68 -9.14 3.97
CA ARG A 242 13.47 -9.36 5.18
C ARG A 242 12.84 -8.70 6.40
N ILE A 243 12.53 -7.40 6.34
CA ILE A 243 11.97 -6.65 7.48
C ILE A 243 10.62 -7.25 7.90
N ARG A 244 9.76 -7.58 6.95
CA ARG A 244 8.47 -8.22 7.21
C ARG A 244 8.64 -9.57 7.91
N ARG A 245 9.57 -10.41 7.44
CA ARG A 245 9.88 -11.70 8.07
C ARG A 245 10.47 -11.55 9.47
N GLU A 246 11.39 -10.61 9.68
CA GLU A 246 11.95 -10.32 11.01
C GLU A 246 10.84 -9.88 11.98
N GLN A 247 9.96 -8.97 11.56
CA GLN A 247 8.82 -8.53 12.37
C GLN A 247 7.84 -9.67 12.68
N GLN A 248 7.51 -10.50 11.69
CA GLN A 248 6.65 -11.67 11.89
C GLN A 248 7.29 -12.68 12.84
N ALA A 249 8.60 -12.93 12.73
CA ALA A 249 9.32 -13.83 13.62
C ALA A 249 9.37 -13.28 15.06
N SER A 250 9.64 -11.98 15.23
CA SER A 250 9.60 -11.33 16.54
C SER A 250 8.21 -11.34 17.16
N ALA A 251 7.16 -11.08 16.37
CA ALA A 251 5.78 -11.16 16.84
C ALA A 251 5.40 -12.60 17.24
N ALA A 252 5.78 -13.60 16.44
CA ALA A 252 5.55 -15.00 16.76
C ALA A 252 6.32 -15.45 18.03
N ALA A 253 7.55 -14.97 18.21
CA ALA A 253 8.33 -15.24 19.42
C ALA A 253 7.73 -14.58 20.66
N ALA A 254 7.27 -13.33 20.56
CA ALA A 254 6.59 -12.63 21.64
C ALA A 254 5.28 -13.34 22.04
N LEU A 255 4.48 -13.72 21.05
CA LEU A 255 3.27 -14.50 21.26
C LEU A 255 3.56 -15.83 21.95
N ARG A 256 4.59 -16.55 21.51
CA ARG A 256 5.00 -17.81 22.15
C ARG A 256 5.44 -17.61 23.60
N ALA A 257 6.18 -16.53 23.89
CA ALA A 257 6.60 -16.21 25.25
C ALA A 257 5.42 -15.90 26.19
N GLU A 258 4.38 -15.25 25.68
CA GLU A 258 3.13 -14.99 26.42
C GLU A 258 2.40 -16.30 26.74
N LEU A 259 2.24 -17.18 25.75
CA LEU A 259 1.62 -18.49 25.94
C LEU A 259 2.41 -19.36 26.94
N ASP A 260 3.74 -19.35 26.87
CA ASP A 260 4.61 -20.08 27.81
C ASP A 260 4.58 -19.47 29.22
N ALA A 261 4.37 -18.16 29.36
CA ALA A 261 4.13 -17.53 30.66
C ALA A 261 2.79 -17.95 31.26
N GLY A 262 1.72 -17.96 30.46
CA GLY A 262 0.41 -18.45 30.87
C GLY A 262 0.42 -19.92 31.30
N SER A 263 1.10 -20.78 30.52
CA SER A 263 1.30 -22.19 30.85
C SER A 263 1.98 -22.37 32.22
N ARG A 264 3.08 -21.65 32.48
CA ARG A 264 3.77 -21.71 33.78
C ARG A 264 2.91 -21.23 34.95
N GLN A 265 2.03 -20.26 34.73
CA GLN A 265 1.09 -19.82 35.77
C GLN A 265 0.08 -20.93 36.12
N ILE A 266 -0.40 -21.67 35.13
CA ILE A 266 -1.31 -22.82 35.32
C ILE A 266 -0.57 -23.95 36.04
N GLU A 267 0.65 -24.28 35.61
CA GLU A 267 1.50 -25.28 36.25
C GLU A 267 1.69 -25.01 37.74
N HIS A 268 2.06 -23.77 38.11
CA HIS A 268 2.21 -23.39 39.52
C HIS A 268 0.90 -23.50 40.31
N ARG A 269 -0.25 -23.15 39.71
CA ARG A 269 -1.57 -23.29 40.37
C ARG A 269 -1.92 -24.76 40.60
N LEU A 270 -1.70 -25.62 39.61
CA LEU A 270 -1.89 -27.07 39.74
C LEU A 270 -0.97 -27.63 40.82
N GLU A 271 0.30 -27.20 40.86
CA GLU A 271 1.27 -27.66 41.84
C GLU A 271 0.83 -27.32 43.27
N ARG A 272 0.32 -26.11 43.50
CA ARG A 272 -0.30 -25.73 44.78
C ARG A 272 -1.50 -26.60 45.12
N ALA A 273 -2.43 -26.80 44.19
CA ALA A 273 -3.60 -27.66 44.42
C ALA A 273 -3.23 -29.13 44.71
N VAL A 274 -2.17 -29.64 44.10
CA VAL A 274 -1.63 -30.98 44.40
C VAL A 274 -0.98 -31.02 45.77
N ALA A 275 -0.16 -30.01 46.11
CA ALA A 275 0.51 -29.92 47.40
C ALA A 275 -0.48 -29.86 48.57
N ASP A 276 -1.59 -29.13 48.37
CA ASP A 276 -2.68 -28.97 49.34
C ASP A 276 -3.65 -30.17 49.37
N GLY A 277 -3.52 -31.12 48.43
CA GLY A 277 -4.42 -32.27 48.31
C GLY A 277 -5.84 -31.91 47.82
N THR A 278 -6.00 -30.74 47.20
CA THR A 278 -7.29 -30.15 46.82
C THR A 278 -7.63 -30.30 45.34
N LEU A 279 -6.86 -31.07 44.56
CA LEU A 279 -7.03 -31.28 43.11
C LEU A 279 -8.32 -32.05 42.71
N THR A 280 -9.48 -31.46 43.02
CA THR A 280 -10.82 -31.94 42.68
C THR A 280 -11.23 -31.47 41.28
N GLY A 281 -12.36 -31.97 40.77
CA GLY A 281 -12.90 -31.49 39.49
C GLY A 281 -13.27 -30.00 39.52
N ALA A 282 -13.75 -29.50 40.67
CA ALA A 282 -14.02 -28.08 40.87
C ALA A 282 -12.73 -27.25 40.91
N GLU A 283 -11.67 -27.77 41.54
CA GLU A 283 -10.38 -27.10 41.58
C GLU A 283 -9.71 -27.06 40.20
N LEU A 284 -9.78 -28.15 39.42
CA LEU A 284 -9.34 -28.10 38.02
C LEU A 284 -10.09 -27.03 37.24
N LYS A 285 -11.42 -26.92 37.39
CA LYS A 285 -12.17 -25.83 36.76
C LYS A 285 -11.66 -24.46 37.21
N ARG A 286 -11.36 -24.25 38.50
CA ARG A 286 -10.80 -22.96 39.00
C ARG A 286 -9.38 -22.67 38.49
N VAL A 287 -8.52 -23.68 38.43
CA VAL A 287 -7.14 -23.52 37.96
C VAL A 287 -7.11 -23.13 36.49
N PHE A 288 -7.98 -23.74 35.68
CA PHE A 288 -8.08 -23.45 34.24
C PHE A 288 -9.04 -22.32 33.90
N ALA A 289 -10.03 -21.98 34.73
CA ALA A 289 -10.88 -20.79 34.59
C ALA A 289 -10.07 -19.52 34.91
N LEU A 290 -9.08 -19.23 34.08
CA LEU A 290 -8.50 -17.91 33.99
C LEU A 290 -9.55 -17.01 33.31
N GLN A 291 -10.26 -16.26 34.16
CA GLN A 291 -11.28 -15.25 33.88
C GLN A 291 -12.64 -15.70 33.31
N GLN A 292 -13.34 -16.62 33.97
CA GLN A 292 -14.80 -16.47 34.06
C GLN A 292 -15.23 -16.81 35.49
N THR A 293 -15.91 -15.86 36.14
CA THR A 293 -16.61 -15.97 37.43
C THR A 293 -15.74 -16.18 38.68
N ASP A 294 -15.35 -15.08 39.32
CA ASP A 294 -15.55 -14.94 40.77
C ASP A 294 -16.19 -13.57 41.02
N GLU A 295 -17.31 -13.58 41.72
CA GLU A 295 -18.21 -12.45 41.96
C GLU A 295 -17.49 -11.29 42.67
N GLY A 296 -17.50 -10.10 42.06
CA GLY A 296 -17.41 -8.83 42.78
C GLY A 296 -16.02 -8.22 43.05
N ARG A 297 -14.92 -8.74 42.49
CA ARG A 297 -13.60 -8.07 42.57
C ARG A 297 -13.18 -7.55 41.20
N GLU A 298 -12.85 -6.26 41.13
CA GLU A 298 -12.38 -5.60 39.92
C GLU A 298 -11.23 -6.38 39.26
N LEU A 299 -11.41 -6.57 37.96
CA LEU A 299 -10.65 -7.38 37.04
C LEU A 299 -9.21 -6.84 36.91
N SER A 300 -8.20 -7.68 37.11
CA SER A 300 -6.91 -7.45 36.45
C SER A 300 -7.02 -8.02 35.04
N LEU A 301 -7.17 -7.15 34.05
CA LEU A 301 -7.39 -7.43 32.62
C LEU A 301 -6.26 -8.23 31.91
N ASP A 302 -5.29 -8.79 32.65
CA ASP A 302 -3.99 -9.21 32.12
C ASP A 302 -3.71 -10.73 32.26
N ALA A 303 -4.70 -11.60 32.45
CA ALA A 303 -4.49 -13.04 32.67
C ALA A 303 -4.91 -13.92 31.47
N PRO A 304 -4.06 -14.83 30.97
CA PRO A 304 -4.34 -15.66 29.78
C PRO A 304 -5.46 -16.66 30.04
N VAL A 305 -6.41 -16.80 29.12
CA VAL A 305 -7.56 -17.72 29.26
C VAL A 305 -7.13 -19.13 28.87
N ALA A 306 -7.38 -20.12 29.74
CA ALA A 306 -7.15 -21.53 29.45
C ALA A 306 -8.45 -22.32 29.41
N VAL A 307 -8.63 -23.19 28.42
CA VAL A 307 -9.80 -24.04 28.30
C VAL A 307 -9.34 -25.50 28.26
N PRO A 308 -9.69 -26.33 29.27
CA PRO A 308 -9.36 -27.74 29.24
C PRO A 308 -10.16 -28.42 28.12
N VAL A 309 -9.47 -29.15 27.26
CA VAL A 309 -10.06 -29.93 26.15
C VAL A 309 -10.13 -31.42 26.47
N GLY A 310 -9.29 -31.90 27.40
CA GLY A 310 -9.30 -33.28 27.85
C GLY A 310 -8.74 -33.41 29.26
N VAL A 311 -9.36 -34.26 30.07
CA VAL A 311 -8.92 -34.56 31.44
C VAL A 311 -8.92 -36.08 31.62
N GLN A 312 -7.77 -36.65 31.94
CA GLN A 312 -7.64 -38.05 32.34
C GLN A 312 -7.19 -38.11 33.79
N ARG A 313 -7.89 -38.93 34.59
CA ARG A 313 -7.58 -39.12 36.01
C ARG A 313 -7.28 -40.57 36.30
N SER A 314 -6.19 -40.80 37.03
CA SER A 314 -5.82 -42.07 37.63
C SER A 314 -5.50 -41.85 39.12
N PRO A 315 -5.37 -42.91 39.93
CA PRO A 315 -5.00 -42.79 41.34
C PRO A 315 -3.62 -42.14 41.58
N SER A 316 -2.73 -42.16 40.60
CA SER A 316 -1.35 -41.67 40.71
C SER A 316 -1.07 -40.40 39.90
N GLU A 317 -1.89 -40.10 38.89
CA GLU A 317 -1.66 -39.02 37.93
C GLU A 317 -2.97 -38.40 37.43
N VAL A 318 -2.97 -37.08 37.27
CA VAL A 318 -3.99 -36.33 36.54
C VAL A 318 -3.35 -35.65 35.34
N VAL A 319 -3.84 -35.95 34.14
CA VAL A 319 -3.37 -35.35 32.88
C VAL A 319 -4.45 -34.42 32.36
N VAL A 320 -4.11 -33.16 32.10
CA VAL A 320 -5.01 -32.16 31.53
C VAL A 320 -4.39 -31.63 30.24
N VAL A 321 -5.12 -31.74 29.14
CA VAL A 321 -4.80 -31.05 27.90
C VAL A 321 -5.66 -29.79 27.85
N ALA A 322 -5.04 -28.63 27.62
CA ALA A 322 -5.74 -27.35 27.57
C ALA A 322 -5.26 -26.48 26.42
N LYS A 323 -6.21 -25.72 25.85
CA LYS A 323 -5.95 -24.57 25.00
C LYS A 323 -5.59 -23.40 25.89
N VAL A 324 -4.47 -22.74 25.63
CA VAL A 324 -4.05 -21.50 26.27
C VAL A 324 -4.10 -20.41 25.21
N ASN A 325 -4.83 -19.33 25.47
CA ASN A 325 -4.96 -18.20 24.55
C ASN A 325 -4.16 -17.00 25.04
N ALA A 326 -3.48 -16.35 24.11
CA ALA A 326 -2.93 -15.00 24.32
C ALA A 326 -4.08 -13.98 24.33
N LEU A 327 -3.91 -12.90 25.08
CA LEU A 327 -4.96 -11.93 25.47
C LEU A 327 -5.55 -11.05 24.34
N ASP A 328 -5.37 -11.38 23.06
CA ASP A 328 -5.90 -10.54 21.97
C ASP A 328 -7.39 -10.82 21.70
N ILE A 329 -8.13 -9.72 21.51
CA ILE A 329 -9.56 -9.57 21.22
C ILE A 329 -9.99 -10.41 19.99
N ASN A 330 -9.03 -10.85 19.19
CA ASN A 330 -9.24 -11.63 17.97
C ASN A 330 -9.25 -13.16 18.16
N HIS A 331 -9.16 -13.70 19.39
CA HIS A 331 -9.44 -15.11 19.77
C HIS A 331 -8.86 -16.25 18.88
N THR A 332 -7.87 -15.98 18.03
CA THR A 332 -7.44 -16.90 16.96
C THR A 332 -6.11 -17.59 17.26
N SER A 333 -5.39 -17.16 18.28
CA SER A 333 -4.07 -17.68 18.65
C SER A 333 -4.18 -18.61 19.88
N THR A 334 -4.38 -19.90 19.60
CA THR A 334 -4.45 -21.00 20.59
C THR A 334 -3.12 -21.75 20.64
N GLY A 335 -2.49 -21.82 21.82
CA GLY A 335 -1.44 -22.79 22.13
C GLY A 335 -2.02 -24.03 22.80
N CYS A 336 -1.51 -25.23 22.48
CA CYS A 336 -1.94 -26.48 23.13
C CYS A 336 -0.89 -26.94 24.13
N TYR A 337 -1.31 -27.20 25.37
CA TYR A 337 -0.42 -27.62 26.46
C TYR A 337 -0.99 -28.85 27.17
N GLU A 338 -0.11 -29.78 27.53
CA GLU A 338 -0.41 -30.91 28.40
C GLU A 338 0.23 -30.65 29.78
N PHE A 339 -0.59 -30.74 30.81
CA PHE A 339 -0.20 -30.63 32.21
C PHE A 339 -0.35 -32.00 32.86
N ARG A 340 0.72 -32.50 33.47
CA ARG A 340 0.72 -33.77 34.22
C ARG A 340 0.96 -33.49 35.69
N ALA A 341 -0.03 -33.77 36.51
CA ALA A 341 0.04 -33.69 37.96
C ALA A 341 0.31 -35.08 38.55
N HIS A 342 1.50 -35.29 39.09
CA HIS A 342 1.90 -36.52 39.74
C HIS A 342 1.53 -36.46 41.23
N LEU A 343 0.43 -37.12 41.60
CA LEU A 343 -0.18 -37.00 42.94
C LEU A 343 0.74 -37.52 44.05
N ALA A 344 1.41 -38.65 43.82
CA ALA A 344 2.32 -39.25 44.80
C ALA A 344 3.61 -38.43 45.00
N LYS A 345 4.09 -37.78 43.94
CA LYS A 345 5.34 -36.97 43.96
C LYS A 345 5.10 -35.50 44.30
N ARG A 346 3.84 -35.08 44.38
CA ARG A 346 3.41 -33.69 44.56
C ARG A 346 4.08 -32.72 43.59
N SER A 347 4.18 -33.10 42.32
CA SER A 347 4.85 -32.33 41.27
C SER A 347 3.96 -32.19 40.05
N VAL A 348 4.09 -31.07 39.34
CA VAL A 348 3.41 -30.86 38.05
C VAL A 348 4.46 -30.60 36.98
N THR A 349 4.20 -31.09 35.77
CA THR A 349 4.99 -30.74 34.58
C THR A 349 4.07 -30.23 33.47
N GLY A 350 4.38 -29.08 32.89
CA GLY A 350 3.74 -28.56 31.68
C GLY A 350 4.61 -28.74 30.43
N ARG A 351 4.01 -29.15 29.30
CA ARG A 351 4.70 -29.14 27.99
C ARG A 351 3.80 -28.71 26.84
N PRO A 352 4.34 -28.01 25.82
CA PRO A 352 3.60 -27.72 24.60
C PRO A 352 3.37 -29.01 23.80
N VAL A 353 2.22 -29.12 23.16
CA VAL A 353 1.83 -30.27 22.32
C VAL A 353 1.57 -29.78 20.90
N THR A 354 2.10 -30.48 19.91
CA THR A 354 1.98 -30.11 18.48
C THR A 354 0.93 -30.92 17.72
N GLY A 355 0.00 -31.57 18.42
CA GLY A 355 -0.97 -32.52 17.87
C GLY A 355 -2.39 -31.95 17.71
N THR A 356 -3.26 -32.71 17.03
CA THR A 356 -4.69 -32.42 16.86
C THR A 356 -5.51 -32.57 18.15
N ASP A 357 -4.90 -32.97 19.26
CA ASP A 357 -5.57 -33.23 20.54
C ASP A 357 -6.27 -31.99 21.11
N CYS A 358 -5.88 -30.79 20.67
CA CYS A 358 -6.59 -29.55 20.95
C CYS A 358 -7.59 -29.12 19.86
N PHE A 359 -7.63 -29.73 18.68
CA PHE A 359 -8.49 -29.26 17.58
C PHE A 359 -9.74 -30.14 17.36
N GLY A 360 -9.98 -31.12 18.25
CA GLY A 360 -11.18 -31.97 18.26
C GLY A 360 -12.42 -31.31 18.83
#